data_AF-A0A2Y9IK99-F1
#
_entry.id   AF-A0A2Y9IK99-F1
#
_cell.length_a   1.000
_cell.length_b   1.000
_cell.length_c   1.000
_cell.angle_alpha   90.00
_cell.angle_beta   90.00
_cell.angle_gamma   90.00
#
_symmetry.space_group_name_H-M   'P 1'
#
loop_
_entity.id
_entity.type
_entity.pdbx_description
1 polymer ?
#
loop_
_entity_poly.entity_id
_entity_poly.type
_entity_poly.pdbx_seq_one_letter_code
_entity_poly.pdbx_strand_id
1 'polypeptide(L)'
;MECGEAASAGAALGQDSSVPPALMVNPQARLMVVVEVEGGRRGSGLTVLLEGPKSIRLLQPGTPDAQEAEQELLARVQPTLGLVARGYSVALLLRGREAETPRLVPQLLQMLFEEALPPGGPDPVLTTLSLVQLSPCGKTRDLLSQGTENLSVLDVSPLGLVVENASDVEVSDSRVASGLYLQAAGDEGRDCPLLQVLAGKVIGEEVEGSLPWIVSRLLEGNNYSGLLLRLDPQGGSPSLLWAALLGAEGRRMQAKQVRPTLWDAVEEARARRAGLKNLRSGLLGDNLTDSGLSQLGRALRELQVVKAWSRRPGSLMLKRVKAEAVRLPELQAWQVPDVALQFFLAQAQRKRLHEQHQIWIQEELKRLGQEEVVAGDQVKALVVGKEASKERQRWPREQTMLRLRLEALQAEQDTAEQDLAALYDLHVQAARAQTRHMLLVFRAWRRLWEEQAMTTEHHHRSLLAGVLQDNINLATQNQELQAQNQQLQQGVD
;
A
#
# COMPACT_ATOMS: atom_id res chain seq x y z
N MET A 1 -50.43 20.93 -19.46
CA MET A 1 -50.74 20.50 -18.08
C MET A 1 -51.01 19.01 -18.13
N GLU A 2 -50.38 18.32 -17.18
CA GLU A 2 -50.67 16.97 -16.69
C GLU A 2 -50.40 15.75 -17.59
N CYS A 3 -49.52 14.94 -17.01
CA CYS A 3 -49.13 13.57 -17.30
C CYS A 3 -50.30 12.57 -17.24
N GLY A 4 -50.10 11.39 -17.85
CA GLY A 4 -50.80 10.19 -17.39
C GLY A 4 -50.82 9.02 -18.37
N GLU A 5 -49.84 8.14 -18.23
CA GLU A 5 -49.89 6.67 -18.40
C GLU A 5 -50.41 6.01 -19.69
N ALA A 6 -49.54 5.20 -20.30
CA ALA A 6 -49.92 3.90 -20.83
C ALA A 6 -48.75 2.91 -20.70
N ALA A 7 -49.06 1.75 -20.15
CA ALA A 7 -48.17 0.66 -19.78
C ALA A 7 -47.94 -0.35 -20.94
N SER A 8 -47.11 -1.36 -20.64
CA SER A 8 -46.89 -2.65 -21.35
C SER A 8 -45.68 -2.65 -22.31
N ALA A 9 -44.79 -3.65 -22.35
CA ALA A 9 -44.80 -5.02 -21.86
C ALA A 9 -43.36 -5.50 -21.57
N GLY A 10 -43.22 -6.49 -20.70
CA GLY A 10 -41.98 -7.23 -20.48
C GLY A 10 -41.80 -8.45 -21.39
N ALA A 11 -40.53 -8.77 -21.68
CA ALA A 11 -39.95 -10.11 -21.92
C ALA A 11 -38.46 -9.86 -22.29
N ALA A 12 -37.49 -10.10 -21.41
CA ALA A 12 -36.89 -11.38 -21.05
C ALA A 12 -35.67 -11.77 -21.92
N LEU A 13 -34.57 -12.04 -21.21
CA LEU A 13 -33.44 -12.93 -21.50
C LEU A 13 -32.24 -12.40 -22.31
N GLY A 14 -31.13 -12.28 -21.57
CA GLY A 14 -29.76 -12.10 -22.04
C GLY A 14 -28.77 -12.12 -20.87
N GLN A 15 -28.75 -13.22 -20.11
CA GLN A 15 -27.57 -13.68 -19.34
C GLN A 15 -26.47 -14.06 -20.37
N ASP A 16 -25.17 -13.81 -20.23
CA ASP A 16 -24.26 -14.09 -19.12
C ASP A 16 -23.04 -13.15 -19.17
N SER A 17 -22.70 -12.55 -18.04
CA SER A 17 -21.34 -12.10 -17.74
C SER A 17 -21.05 -12.44 -16.30
N SER A 18 -20.61 -13.67 -16.09
CA SER A 18 -20.15 -14.20 -14.82
C SER A 18 -18.80 -13.58 -14.47
N VAL A 19 -18.81 -12.44 -13.80
CA VAL A 19 -17.65 -11.94 -13.03
C VAL A 19 -17.74 -12.59 -11.64
N PRO A 20 -16.71 -13.31 -11.16
CA PRO A 20 -16.74 -13.87 -9.82
C PRO A 20 -16.69 -12.74 -8.77
N PRO A 21 -17.42 -12.86 -7.64
CA PRO A 21 -17.46 -11.83 -6.61
C PRO A 21 -16.19 -11.90 -5.76
N ALA A 22 -15.11 -11.32 -6.27
CA ALA A 22 -13.89 -11.12 -5.50
C ALA A 22 -13.99 -9.81 -4.70
N LEU A 23 -14.29 -9.94 -3.40
CA LEU A 23 -13.82 -9.04 -2.32
C LEU A 23 -13.83 -7.53 -2.64
N MET A 24 -14.99 -6.96 -2.94
CA MET A 24 -15.20 -5.52 -2.78
C MET A 24 -15.36 -5.22 -1.27
N VAL A 25 -14.25 -5.30 -0.52
CA VAL A 25 -14.15 -4.53 0.72
C VAL A 25 -14.09 -3.08 0.26
N ASN A 26 -15.19 -2.35 0.41
CA ASN A 26 -15.20 -0.90 0.28
C ASN A 26 -14.89 -0.36 1.69
N PRO A 27 -13.61 -0.08 2.04
CA PRO A 27 -13.32 0.38 3.38
C PRO A 27 -13.73 1.84 3.43
N GLN A 28 -14.82 2.14 4.15
CA GLN A 28 -15.07 3.50 4.59
C GLN A 28 -13.89 3.91 5.48
N ALA A 29 -12.98 4.72 4.92
CA ALA A 29 -11.85 5.26 5.66
C ALA A 29 -12.37 6.38 6.56
N ARG A 30 -11.95 6.38 7.82
CA ARG A 30 -12.20 7.46 8.78
C ARG A 30 -10.87 8.08 9.17
N LEU A 31 -10.87 9.40 9.40
CA LEU A 31 -9.69 10.12 9.87
C LEU A 31 -9.24 9.56 11.23
N MET A 32 -7.98 9.17 11.34
CA MET A 32 -7.36 8.79 12.62
C MET A 32 -6.86 10.04 13.33
N VAL A 33 -7.23 10.24 14.60
CA VAL A 33 -6.84 11.43 15.38
C VAL A 33 -6.25 11.01 16.72
N VAL A 34 -5.02 11.44 17.00
CA VAL A 34 -4.32 11.29 18.28
C VAL A 34 -3.98 12.70 18.81
N VAL A 35 -4.27 12.97 20.08
CA VAL A 35 -4.06 14.30 20.69
C VAL A 35 -3.25 14.17 21.98
N GLU A 36 -2.18 14.95 22.05
CA GLU A 36 -1.27 15.07 23.19
C GLU A 36 -1.32 16.52 23.72
N VAL A 37 -1.33 16.71 25.04
CA VAL A 37 -1.40 18.03 25.68
C VAL A 37 -0.18 18.22 26.59
N GLU A 38 0.67 19.22 26.29
CA GLU A 38 1.85 19.53 27.11
C GLU A 38 1.42 20.18 28.44
N GLY A 39 1.95 19.70 29.57
CA GLY A 39 1.53 20.10 30.91
C GLY A 39 2.11 21.44 31.37
N GLY A 40 1.30 22.50 31.40
CA GLY A 40 1.55 23.71 32.19
C GLY A 40 0.90 23.63 33.57
N ARG A 41 1.63 24.00 34.64
CA ARG A 41 1.06 24.14 36.01
C ARG A 41 -0.10 25.15 35.97
N ARG A 42 -1.34 24.67 36.13
CA ARG A 42 -2.65 25.37 36.17
C ARG A 42 -3.38 25.42 34.82
N GLY A 43 -4.34 24.51 34.65
CA GLY A 43 -5.34 24.57 33.58
C GLY A 43 -6.33 23.40 33.62
N SER A 44 -7.20 23.36 34.62
CA SER A 44 -8.19 22.28 34.87
C SER A 44 -9.42 22.30 33.93
N GLY A 45 -9.38 22.99 32.79
CA GLY A 45 -10.55 23.21 31.93
C GLY A 45 -10.66 22.33 30.67
N LEU A 46 -9.54 21.81 30.15
CA LEU A 46 -9.52 21.05 28.87
C LEU A 46 -9.81 19.55 29.03
N THR A 47 -9.58 19.00 30.22
CA THR A 47 -9.70 17.56 30.52
C THR A 47 -11.13 17.05 30.70
N VAL A 48 -12.09 17.94 31.05
CA VAL A 48 -13.41 17.51 31.57
C VAL A 48 -14.47 17.28 30.48
N LEU A 49 -14.28 17.77 29.25
CA LEU A 49 -15.32 17.71 28.18
C LEU A 49 -15.11 16.62 27.12
N LEU A 50 -14.02 15.85 27.20
CA LEU A 50 -13.66 14.81 26.21
C LEU A 50 -13.60 13.41 26.83
N GLU A 51 -14.39 13.14 27.87
CA GLU A 51 -14.46 11.82 28.51
C GLU A 51 -15.77 11.11 28.12
N GLY A 52 -15.67 10.16 27.18
CA GLY A 52 -16.80 9.33 26.72
C GLY A 52 -16.32 8.22 25.79
N PRO A 53 -17.11 7.14 25.56
CA PRO A 53 -16.65 5.94 24.83
C PRO A 53 -16.34 6.16 23.33
N LYS A 54 -16.51 7.38 22.81
CA LYS A 54 -16.19 7.81 21.44
C LYS A 54 -15.21 8.99 21.39
N SER A 55 -14.69 9.45 22.52
CA SER A 55 -13.90 10.68 22.60
C SER A 55 -12.48 10.52 22.06
N ILE A 56 -11.90 11.66 21.67
CA ILE A 56 -10.46 11.81 21.43
C ILE A 56 -9.76 11.48 22.76
N ARG A 57 -8.91 10.45 22.78
CA ARG A 57 -8.13 10.14 23.99
C ARG A 57 -7.11 11.25 24.20
N LEU A 58 -7.29 12.02 25.27
CA LEU A 58 -6.27 12.92 25.79
C LEU A 58 -5.39 12.08 26.72
N LEU A 59 -4.11 11.94 26.40
CA LEU A 59 -3.14 11.36 27.32
C LEU A 59 -2.91 12.33 28.48
N GLN A 60 -2.95 11.83 29.72
CA GLN A 60 -2.89 12.68 30.93
C GLN A 60 -1.50 13.30 31.13
N PRO A 61 -1.40 14.51 31.73
CA PRO A 61 -0.12 15.18 31.92
C PRO A 61 0.61 14.62 33.16
N GLY A 62 1.82 14.08 33.00
CA GLY A 62 2.71 13.88 34.15
C GLY A 62 3.76 12.77 34.11
N THR A 63 3.82 11.93 33.08
CA THR A 63 4.87 10.93 32.90
C THR A 63 5.62 11.18 31.58
N PRO A 64 6.79 10.57 31.32
CA PRO A 64 7.58 10.78 30.09
C PRO A 64 6.86 10.22 28.82
N ASP A 65 5.66 10.74 28.55
CA ASP A 65 4.60 10.13 27.75
C ASP A 65 4.51 10.67 26.31
N ALA A 66 5.40 11.58 25.91
CA ALA A 66 5.51 11.99 24.49
C ALA A 66 5.77 10.79 23.56
N GLN A 67 6.39 9.75 24.11
CA GLN A 67 6.68 8.50 23.42
C GLN A 67 5.43 7.60 23.27
N GLU A 68 4.45 7.67 24.18
CA GLU A 68 3.24 6.83 24.10
C GLU A 68 2.31 7.30 22.96
N ALA A 69 2.14 8.61 22.79
CA ALA A 69 1.33 9.18 21.70
C ALA A 69 1.91 8.84 20.31
N GLU A 70 3.24 8.92 20.17
CA GLU A 70 3.96 8.52 18.96
C GLU A 70 3.80 7.02 18.68
N GLN A 71 4.01 6.17 19.69
CA GLN A 71 3.86 4.73 19.56
C GLN A 71 2.43 4.30 19.23
N GLU A 72 1.43 4.96 19.82
CA GLU A 72 0.02 4.71 19.49
C GLU A 72 -0.29 5.12 18.04
N LEU A 73 0.22 6.27 17.57
CA LEU A 73 0.09 6.66 16.18
C LEU A 73 0.73 5.63 15.25
N LEU A 74 1.97 5.23 15.54
CA LEU A 74 2.71 4.24 14.77
C LEU A 74 1.94 2.92 14.68
N ALA A 75 1.44 2.40 15.81
CA ALA A 75 0.64 1.17 15.85
C ALA A 75 -0.66 1.26 15.04
N ARG A 76 -1.33 2.42 15.06
CA ARG A 76 -2.57 2.66 14.28
C ARG A 76 -2.31 2.83 12.79
N VAL A 77 -1.17 3.45 12.43
CA VAL A 77 -0.80 3.79 11.07
C VAL A 77 -0.15 2.61 10.34
N GLN A 78 0.55 1.72 11.05
CA GLN A 78 1.20 0.52 10.50
C GLN A 78 0.35 -0.26 9.47
N PRO A 79 -0.88 -0.72 9.78
CA PRO A 79 -1.70 -1.46 8.80
C PRO A 79 -2.09 -0.61 7.58
N THR A 80 -2.15 0.71 7.74
CA THR A 80 -2.48 1.64 6.67
C THR A 80 -1.29 1.86 5.73
N LEU A 81 -0.06 1.88 6.27
CA LEU A 81 1.16 1.96 5.45
C LEU A 81 1.34 0.72 4.56
N GLY A 82 0.96 -0.47 5.05
CA GLY A 82 0.94 -1.68 4.22
C GLY A 82 0.00 -1.60 3.01
N LEU A 83 -0.99 -0.69 3.01
CA LEU A 83 -1.86 -0.47 1.85
C LEU A 83 -1.17 0.32 0.72
N VAL A 84 -0.03 0.98 0.99
CA VAL A 84 0.74 1.70 -0.03
C VAL A 84 1.24 0.74 -1.11
N ALA A 85 1.68 -0.47 -0.74
CA ALA A 85 2.05 -1.52 -1.68
C ALA A 85 0.90 -1.95 -2.61
N ARG A 86 -0.35 -1.72 -2.20
CA ARG A 86 -1.56 -2.02 -2.98
C ARG A 86 -2.05 -0.83 -3.80
N GLY A 87 -1.28 0.27 -3.85
CA GLY A 87 -1.57 1.48 -4.62
C GLY A 87 -2.45 2.49 -3.89
N TYR A 88 -2.67 2.36 -2.57
CA TYR A 88 -3.40 3.37 -1.81
C TYR A 88 -2.49 4.51 -1.34
N SER A 89 -2.99 5.74 -1.34
CA SER A 89 -2.28 6.91 -0.82
C SER A 89 -2.53 7.08 0.68
N VAL A 90 -1.51 7.48 1.43
CA VAL A 90 -1.58 7.74 2.88
C VAL A 90 -1.01 9.14 3.15
N ALA A 91 -1.70 9.92 3.97
CA ALA A 91 -1.31 11.26 4.39
C ALA A 91 -1.29 11.35 5.92
N LEU A 92 -0.17 11.78 6.49
CA LEU A 92 -0.01 11.97 7.93
C LEU A 92 0.26 13.45 8.20
N LEU A 93 -0.58 14.06 9.03
CA LEU A 93 -0.48 15.46 9.44
C LEU A 93 -0.03 15.50 10.89
N LEU A 94 1.14 16.08 11.12
CA LEU A 94 1.76 16.18 12.44
C LEU A 94 1.82 17.65 12.85
N ARG A 95 1.27 17.99 14.02
CA ARG A 95 1.42 19.30 14.64
C ARG A 95 2.08 19.13 15.99
N GLY A 96 3.17 19.84 16.22
CA GLY A 96 3.85 19.83 17.51
C GLY A 96 5.33 20.09 17.38
N ARG A 97 5.99 20.30 18.52
CA ARG A 97 7.44 20.24 18.57
C ARG A 97 7.84 18.77 18.66
N GLU A 98 8.82 18.36 17.85
CA GLU A 98 9.53 17.11 18.09
C GLU A 98 10.58 17.40 19.17
N ALA A 99 10.69 16.54 20.19
CA ALA A 99 11.75 16.69 21.21
C ALA A 99 13.14 16.65 20.53
N GLU A 100 14.18 17.05 21.27
CA GLU A 100 15.54 17.44 20.83
C GLU A 100 16.22 16.61 19.69
N THR A 101 15.74 15.41 19.38
CA THR A 101 16.11 14.65 18.17
C THR A 101 14.86 14.20 17.39
N PRO A 102 14.74 14.51 16.08
CA PRO A 102 13.65 14.01 15.27
C PRO A 102 13.73 12.49 15.07
N ARG A 103 12.68 11.76 15.48
CA ARG A 103 12.61 10.28 15.53
C ARG A 103 11.36 9.72 14.86
N LEU A 104 10.24 10.44 14.87
CA LEU A 104 8.95 9.96 14.39
C LEU A 104 8.96 9.74 12.87
N VAL A 105 9.44 10.71 12.10
CA VAL A 105 9.51 10.58 10.63
C VAL A 105 10.51 9.48 10.21
N PRO A 106 11.72 9.38 10.78
CA PRO A 106 12.60 8.22 10.55
C PRO A 106 11.95 6.87 10.86
N GLN A 107 11.19 6.76 11.96
CA GLN A 107 10.47 5.53 12.31
C GLN A 107 9.34 5.20 11.32
N LEU A 108 8.58 6.21 10.88
CA LEU A 108 7.55 6.05 9.85
C LEU A 108 8.14 5.61 8.51
N LEU A 109 9.29 6.18 8.11
CA LEU A 109 10.00 5.75 6.91
C LEU A 109 10.48 4.30 7.05
N GLN A 110 11.06 3.93 8.18
CA GLN A 110 11.46 2.55 8.44
C GLN A 110 10.26 1.59 8.30
N MET A 111 9.15 1.88 8.97
CA MET A 111 7.93 1.08 8.91
C MET A 111 7.34 1.01 7.50
N LEU A 112 7.38 2.11 6.72
CA LEU A 112 6.93 2.12 5.33
C LEU A 112 7.76 1.14 4.48
N PHE A 113 9.09 1.13 4.62
CA PHE A 113 9.93 0.19 3.86
C PHE A 113 9.69 -1.27 4.30
N GLU A 114 9.49 -1.53 5.59
CA GLU A 114 9.20 -2.87 6.10
C GLU A 114 7.84 -3.42 5.63
N GLU A 115 6.80 -2.58 5.64
CA GLU A 115 5.43 -2.97 5.30
C GLU A 115 5.16 -2.92 3.78
N ALA A 116 5.69 -1.91 3.08
CA ALA A 116 5.39 -1.71 1.65
C ALA A 116 6.35 -2.45 0.72
N LEU A 117 7.52 -2.87 1.22
CA LEU A 117 8.57 -3.50 0.41
C LEU A 117 9.01 -4.86 1.00
N PRO A 118 8.11 -5.86 1.11
CA PRO A 118 8.49 -7.14 1.65
C PRO A 118 9.57 -7.81 0.77
N PRO A 119 10.63 -8.37 1.37
CA PRO A 119 11.73 -8.97 0.62
C PRO A 119 11.23 -10.15 -0.21
N GLY A 120 11.30 -10.04 -1.54
CA GLY A 120 11.01 -11.15 -2.48
C GLY A 120 9.87 -10.95 -3.48
N GLY A 121 9.34 -9.72 -3.63
CA GLY A 121 8.38 -9.41 -4.69
C GLY A 121 8.98 -9.56 -6.11
N PRO A 122 8.20 -10.06 -7.10
CA PRO A 122 8.69 -10.28 -8.47
C PRO A 122 8.88 -8.98 -9.28
N ASP A 123 8.25 -7.87 -8.87
CA ASP A 123 8.25 -6.61 -9.60
C ASP A 123 9.26 -5.61 -9.01
N PRO A 124 10.11 -4.97 -9.84
CA PRO A 124 11.01 -3.92 -9.39
C PRO A 124 10.20 -2.70 -8.94
N VAL A 125 10.23 -2.42 -7.64
CA VAL A 125 9.57 -1.25 -7.06
C VAL A 125 10.54 -0.08 -7.08
N LEU A 126 10.11 1.04 -7.66
CA LEU A 126 10.85 2.31 -7.63
C LEU A 126 10.33 3.16 -6.46
N THR A 127 11.19 3.41 -5.48
CA THR A 127 10.88 4.30 -4.36
C THR A 127 11.56 5.65 -4.57
N THR A 128 10.77 6.73 -4.50
CA THR A 128 11.30 8.10 -4.62
C THR A 128 10.88 8.96 -3.44
N LEU A 129 11.78 9.82 -2.99
CA LEU A 129 11.56 10.78 -1.91
C LEU A 129 11.65 12.20 -2.46
N SER A 130 10.69 13.03 -2.08
CA SER A 130 10.71 14.48 -2.27
C SER A 130 10.50 15.18 -0.92
N LEU A 131 11.24 16.27 -0.69
CA LEU A 131 11.15 17.05 0.56
C LEU A 131 10.93 18.52 0.20
N VAL A 132 9.79 19.07 0.66
CA VAL A 132 9.38 20.43 0.32
C VAL A 132 9.00 21.18 1.60
N GLN A 133 9.49 22.41 1.72
CA GLN A 133 9.10 23.34 2.78
C GLN A 133 8.08 24.34 2.23
N LEU A 134 7.01 24.56 2.99
CA LEU A 134 5.95 25.51 2.66
C LEU A 134 6.02 26.69 3.63
N SER A 135 6.16 27.90 3.11
CA SER A 135 6.17 29.10 3.93
C SER A 135 4.75 29.60 4.24
N PRO A 136 4.55 30.38 5.31
CA PRO A 136 3.25 30.99 5.63
C PRO A 136 2.71 31.90 4.53
N CYS A 137 3.60 32.49 3.70
CA CYS A 137 3.24 33.31 2.56
C CYS A 137 2.96 32.49 1.27
N GLY A 138 2.83 31.17 1.37
CA GLY A 138 2.48 30.28 0.27
C GLY A 138 3.64 29.98 -0.70
N LYS A 139 4.88 30.36 -0.34
CA LYS A 139 6.05 30.01 -1.15
C LYS A 139 6.49 28.61 -0.80
N THR A 140 6.76 27.81 -1.82
CA THR A 140 7.23 26.43 -1.62
C THR A 140 8.68 26.31 -2.07
N ARG A 141 9.52 25.69 -1.25
CA ARG A 141 10.95 25.51 -1.47
C ARG A 141 11.29 24.03 -1.49
N ASP A 142 12.05 23.60 -2.48
CA ASP A 142 12.62 22.25 -2.50
C ASP A 142 13.80 22.18 -1.53
N LEU A 143 13.80 21.17 -0.65
CA LEU A 143 14.89 20.95 0.30
C LEU A 143 15.99 20.04 -0.24
N LEU A 144 15.73 19.32 -1.34
CA LEU A 144 16.70 18.43 -1.97
C LEU A 144 17.55 19.14 -3.03
N SER A 145 17.06 20.23 -3.61
CA SER A 145 17.81 21.04 -4.57
C SER A 145 18.03 22.47 -4.06
N GLN A 146 19.31 22.86 -3.93
CA GLN A 146 19.66 24.22 -3.54
C GLN A 146 19.39 25.17 -4.71
N GLY A 147 18.30 25.94 -4.65
CA GLY A 147 18.04 27.06 -5.58
C GLY A 147 16.67 27.05 -6.27
N THR A 148 15.80 26.06 -6.02
CA THR A 148 14.42 26.08 -6.52
C THR A 148 13.46 26.59 -5.44
N GLU A 149 12.93 27.79 -5.67
CA GLU A 149 11.98 28.46 -4.77
C GLU A 149 10.72 28.87 -5.54
N ASN A 150 9.61 28.99 -4.82
CA ASN A 150 8.28 29.34 -5.36
C ASN A 150 7.74 28.30 -6.35
N LEU A 151 7.90 27.01 -6.03
CA LEU A 151 7.22 25.95 -6.77
C LEU A 151 5.69 26.08 -6.64
N SER A 152 4.95 25.50 -7.58
CA SER A 152 3.49 25.51 -7.55
C SER A 152 2.98 24.18 -7.01
N VAL A 153 1.95 24.19 -6.15
CA VAL A 153 1.29 22.97 -5.68
C VAL A 153 -0.01 22.79 -6.47
N LEU A 154 -0.18 21.62 -7.06
CA LEU A 154 -1.29 21.28 -7.94
C LEU A 154 -1.99 20.01 -7.45
N ASP A 155 -3.30 19.92 -7.67
CA ASP A 155 -4.05 18.67 -7.51
C ASP A 155 -4.24 18.03 -8.89
N VAL A 156 -3.54 16.92 -9.12
CA VAL A 156 -3.38 16.27 -10.43
C VAL A 156 -3.97 14.86 -10.36
N SER A 157 -5.18 14.63 -10.88
CA SER A 157 -5.78 13.28 -10.89
C SER A 157 -5.07 12.35 -11.88
N PRO A 158 -4.57 11.15 -11.52
CA PRO A 158 -4.94 10.41 -10.31
C PRO A 158 -3.89 10.51 -9.18
N LEU A 159 -2.82 11.27 -9.37
CA LEU A 159 -1.70 11.46 -8.43
C LEU A 159 -2.10 12.18 -7.11
N GLY A 160 -3.12 13.04 -7.16
CA GLY A 160 -3.49 13.91 -6.04
C GLY A 160 -2.58 15.14 -5.94
N LEU A 161 -2.25 15.56 -4.72
CA LEU A 161 -1.39 16.72 -4.47
C LEU A 161 0.06 16.45 -4.92
N VAL A 162 0.56 17.31 -5.81
CA VAL A 162 1.93 17.26 -6.33
C VAL A 162 2.52 18.67 -6.34
N VAL A 163 3.79 18.78 -5.95
CA VAL A 163 4.57 20.01 -6.11
C VAL A 163 5.25 19.97 -7.47
N GLU A 164 4.92 20.92 -8.34
CA GLU A 164 5.44 21.01 -9.69
C GLU A 164 6.96 21.24 -9.66
N ASN A 165 7.71 20.42 -10.41
CA ASN A 165 9.17 20.48 -10.51
C ASN A 165 9.94 20.27 -9.19
N ALA A 166 9.30 19.69 -8.17
CA ALA A 166 10.04 19.22 -7.00
C ALA A 166 11.03 18.13 -7.39
N SER A 167 12.19 18.11 -6.76
CA SER A 167 13.18 17.06 -6.98
C SER A 167 12.72 15.76 -6.33
N ASP A 168 12.81 14.68 -7.11
CA ASP A 168 12.55 13.32 -6.63
C ASP A 168 13.86 12.54 -6.67
N VAL A 169 14.32 12.12 -5.49
CA VAL A 169 15.52 11.30 -5.35
C VAL A 169 15.11 9.84 -5.21
N GLU A 170 15.72 8.95 -5.98
CA GLU A 170 15.52 7.50 -5.82
C GLU A 170 16.20 7.02 -4.54
N VAL A 171 15.45 6.26 -3.73
CA VAL A 171 15.93 5.80 -2.43
C VAL A 171 15.79 4.28 -2.33
N SER A 172 16.91 3.61 -2.04
CA SER A 172 16.97 2.16 -1.96
C SER A 172 16.57 1.59 -0.59
N ASP A 173 16.76 2.35 0.50
CA ASP A 173 16.46 1.89 1.85
C ASP A 173 16.01 3.03 2.79
N SER A 174 15.45 2.63 3.95
CA SER A 174 14.97 3.56 4.96
C SER A 174 16.07 4.42 5.60
N ARG A 175 17.33 3.98 5.58
CA ARG A 175 18.46 4.71 6.18
C ARG A 175 18.83 5.91 5.32
N VAL A 176 18.90 5.73 4.01
CA VAL A 176 19.13 6.81 3.05
C VAL A 176 17.96 7.79 3.09
N ALA A 177 16.71 7.30 3.13
CA ALA A 177 15.52 8.17 3.25
C ALA A 177 15.58 9.03 4.53
N SER A 178 15.88 8.40 5.66
CA SER A 178 15.97 9.07 6.96
C SER A 178 17.14 10.06 7.00
N GLY A 179 18.29 9.71 6.41
CA GLY A 179 19.44 10.59 6.31
C GLY A 179 19.13 11.86 5.54
N LEU A 180 18.45 11.75 4.39
CA LEU A 180 18.01 12.91 3.60
C LEU A 180 17.02 13.79 4.37
N TYR A 181 16.07 13.17 5.09
CA TYR A 181 15.14 13.91 5.96
C TYR A 181 15.88 14.69 7.05
N LEU A 182 16.80 14.04 7.77
CA LEU A 182 17.56 14.67 8.85
C LEU A 182 18.47 15.80 8.36
N GLN A 183 19.03 15.66 7.15
CA GLN A 183 19.83 16.71 6.52
C GLN A 183 18.99 17.92 6.10
N ALA A 184 17.74 17.68 5.70
CA ALA A 184 16.79 18.70 5.28
C ALA A 184 16.02 19.34 6.45
N ALA A 185 15.92 18.65 7.59
CA ALA A 185 15.27 19.11 8.82
C ALA A 185 16.10 20.23 9.49
N GLY A 186 16.14 21.39 8.85
CA GLY A 186 16.61 22.65 9.40
C GLY A 186 15.47 23.41 10.06
N ASP A 187 15.72 23.92 11.27
CA ASP A 187 14.75 24.63 12.10
C ASP A 187 14.39 25.98 11.46
N GLU A 188 13.18 26.13 10.91
CA GLU A 188 12.47 27.42 10.83
C GLU A 188 11.01 27.26 10.32
N GLY A 189 10.06 27.66 11.18
CA GLY A 189 8.65 27.88 10.83
C GLY A 189 7.73 27.77 12.05
N ARG A 190 7.28 28.91 12.61
CA ARG A 190 6.41 28.96 13.80
C ARG A 190 4.90 28.87 13.51
N ASP A 191 4.49 28.94 12.24
CA ASP A 191 3.08 29.09 11.87
C ASP A 191 2.56 27.89 11.07
N CYS A 192 1.83 27.00 11.75
CA CYS A 192 1.11 25.89 11.14
C CYS A 192 -0.40 26.20 11.05
N PRO A 193 -0.99 26.37 9.85
CA PRO A 193 -2.41 26.71 9.66
C PRO A 193 -3.36 25.53 9.92
N LEU A 194 -2.84 24.35 10.28
CA LEU A 194 -3.63 23.14 10.52
C LEU A 194 -4.78 23.36 11.51
N LEU A 195 -4.57 24.10 12.61
CA LEU A 195 -5.67 24.40 13.54
C LEU A 195 -6.70 25.37 12.94
N GLN A 196 -6.32 26.29 12.06
CA GLN A 196 -7.27 27.20 11.42
C GLN A 196 -8.18 26.43 10.45
N VAL A 197 -7.61 25.50 9.69
CA VAL A 197 -8.36 24.62 8.77
C VAL A 197 -9.28 23.68 9.54
N LEU A 198 -8.78 23.07 10.62
CA LEU A 198 -9.60 22.22 11.48
C LEU A 198 -10.72 23.03 12.16
N ALA A 199 -10.45 24.26 12.59
CA ALA A 199 -11.45 25.15 13.17
C ALA A 199 -12.47 25.72 12.16
N GLY A 200 -12.32 25.42 10.86
CA GLY A 200 -13.18 25.98 9.80
C GLY A 200 -13.02 27.49 9.62
N LYS A 201 -11.88 28.04 10.03
CA LYS A 201 -11.64 29.48 10.16
C LYS A 201 -10.79 30.07 9.04
N VAL A 202 -10.80 29.45 7.86
CA VAL A 202 -10.02 29.90 6.70
C VAL A 202 -10.58 31.26 6.24
N ILE A 203 -9.76 32.31 6.39
CA ILE A 203 -10.11 33.67 5.94
C ILE A 203 -9.75 33.76 4.45
N GLY A 204 -10.77 33.76 3.58
CA GLY A 204 -10.63 33.89 2.12
C GLY A 204 -11.01 32.62 1.34
N GLU A 205 -11.24 32.77 0.02
CA GLU A 205 -11.40 31.62 -0.89
C GLU A 205 -10.14 30.74 -0.80
N GLU A 206 -10.32 29.41 -0.70
CA GLU A 206 -9.21 28.45 -0.74
C GLU A 206 -8.54 28.46 -2.12
N VAL A 207 -7.62 29.39 -2.33
CA VAL A 207 -6.87 29.51 -3.59
C VAL A 207 -5.98 28.26 -3.75
N GLU A 208 -5.98 27.67 -4.95
CA GLU A 208 -5.12 26.53 -5.32
C GLU A 208 -3.65 26.88 -5.02
N GLY A 209 -2.97 25.99 -4.29
CA GLY A 209 -1.59 26.18 -3.84
C GLY A 209 -1.42 26.88 -2.48
N SER A 210 -2.48 27.43 -1.89
CA SER A 210 -2.40 28.00 -0.53
C SER A 210 -2.28 26.90 0.54
N LEU A 211 -1.61 27.20 1.66
CA LEU A 211 -1.46 26.25 2.77
C LEU A 211 -2.80 25.71 3.30
N PRO A 212 -3.85 26.53 3.52
CA PRO A 212 -5.16 26.02 3.91
C PRO A 212 -5.73 25.02 2.90
N TRP A 213 -5.66 25.36 1.61
CA TRP A 213 -6.13 24.49 0.52
C TRP A 213 -5.38 23.15 0.48
N ILE A 214 -4.05 23.15 0.67
CA ILE A 214 -3.23 21.93 0.72
C ILE A 214 -3.68 21.03 1.88
N VAL A 215 -3.88 21.60 3.07
CA VAL A 215 -4.32 20.83 4.24
C VAL A 215 -5.73 20.26 4.04
N SER A 216 -6.66 21.05 3.48
CA SER A 216 -8.01 20.58 3.13
C SER A 216 -7.94 19.39 2.16
N ARG A 217 -7.10 19.46 1.12
CA ARG A 217 -6.89 18.37 0.16
C ARG A 217 -6.23 17.13 0.80
N LEU A 218 -5.33 17.27 1.77
CA LEU A 218 -4.75 16.13 2.49
C LEU A 218 -5.77 15.40 3.39
N LEU A 219 -6.74 16.13 3.95
CA LEU A 219 -7.81 15.57 4.76
C LEU A 219 -8.91 14.93 3.90
N GLU A 220 -9.27 15.55 2.78
CA GLU A 220 -10.46 15.19 1.98
C GLU A 220 -10.16 14.44 0.67
N GLY A 221 -8.95 14.55 0.11
CA GLY A 221 -8.56 13.98 -1.20
C GLY A 221 -8.39 12.46 -1.17
N ASN A 222 -8.16 11.75 -2.28
CA ASN A 222 -8.16 10.26 -2.29
C ASN A 222 -6.99 9.60 -1.52
N ASN A 223 -7.03 9.59 -0.19
CA ASN A 223 -6.01 9.02 0.70
C ASN A 223 -6.59 8.59 2.06
N TYR A 224 -5.87 7.72 2.77
CA TYR A 224 -6.07 7.52 4.20
C TYR A 224 -5.36 8.62 4.96
N SER A 225 -6.06 9.31 5.85
CA SER A 225 -5.53 10.45 6.59
C SER A 225 -5.34 10.11 8.07
N GLY A 226 -4.18 10.44 8.63
CA GLY A 226 -3.88 10.38 10.05
C GLY A 226 -3.47 11.76 10.57
N LEU A 227 -3.84 12.08 11.81
CA LEU A 227 -3.61 13.38 12.45
C LEU A 227 -3.04 13.18 13.85
N LEU A 228 -1.88 13.77 14.13
CA LEU A 228 -1.30 13.91 15.47
C LEU A 228 -1.27 15.38 15.85
N LEU A 229 -1.93 15.74 16.95
CA LEU A 229 -1.95 17.10 17.49
C LEU A 229 -1.28 17.13 18.86
N ARG A 230 -0.10 17.75 18.95
CA ARG A 230 0.51 18.16 20.22
C ARG A 230 0.12 19.61 20.50
N LEU A 231 -0.57 19.80 21.61
CA LEU A 231 -1.11 21.09 22.01
C LEU A 231 -0.27 21.64 23.16
N ASP A 232 0.40 22.77 22.92
CA ASP A 232 0.97 23.60 23.99
C ASP A 232 -0.13 24.54 24.51
N PRO A 233 -0.55 24.44 25.79
CA PRO A 233 -1.55 25.31 26.38
C PRO A 233 -1.11 26.77 26.53
N GLN A 234 0.19 27.09 26.40
CA GLN A 234 0.70 28.45 26.56
C GLN A 234 0.89 29.21 25.23
N GLY A 235 0.96 28.52 24.09
CA GLY A 235 1.34 29.10 22.80
C GLY A 235 0.20 29.55 21.87
N GLY A 236 -1.08 29.29 22.19
CA GLY A 236 -2.20 29.52 21.25
C GLY A 236 -3.49 30.05 21.87
N SER A 237 -4.35 30.69 21.07
CA SER A 237 -5.66 31.16 21.53
C SER A 237 -6.56 29.96 21.89
N PRO A 238 -7.06 29.84 23.12
CA PRO A 238 -7.84 28.68 23.56
C PRO A 238 -9.09 28.40 22.71
N SER A 239 -9.76 29.45 22.23
CA SER A 239 -10.95 29.33 21.38
C SER A 239 -10.68 28.67 20.02
N LEU A 240 -9.50 28.90 19.44
CA LEU A 240 -9.07 28.28 18.18
C LEU A 240 -8.68 26.81 18.38
N LEU A 241 -8.03 26.49 19.50
CA LEU A 241 -7.72 25.11 19.89
C LEU A 241 -9.01 24.30 20.08
N TRP A 242 -9.99 24.87 20.78
CA TRP A 242 -11.31 24.25 20.97
C TRP A 242 -12.04 24.01 19.64
N ALA A 243 -12.10 25.03 18.78
CA ALA A 243 -12.74 24.89 17.48
C ALA A 243 -12.06 23.83 16.59
N ALA A 244 -10.73 23.74 16.65
CA ALA A 244 -9.98 22.74 15.90
C ALA A 244 -10.21 21.31 16.40
N LEU A 245 -10.32 21.10 17.72
CA LEU A 245 -10.63 19.78 18.28
C LEU A 245 -12.04 19.31 17.89
N LEU A 246 -13.03 20.20 17.97
CA LEU A 246 -14.40 19.91 17.52
C LEU A 246 -14.45 19.62 16.01
N GLY A 247 -13.71 20.39 15.21
CA GLY A 247 -13.60 20.14 13.78
C GLY A 247 -12.90 18.83 13.44
N ALA A 248 -11.85 18.46 14.18
CA ALA A 248 -11.17 17.17 14.03
C ALA A 248 -12.10 15.99 14.38
N GLU A 249 -12.90 16.11 15.44
CA GLU A 249 -13.93 15.12 15.79
C GLU A 249 -14.98 14.99 14.69
N GLY A 250 -15.52 16.12 14.20
CA GLY A 250 -16.50 16.14 13.12
C GLY A 250 -15.99 15.43 11.87
N ARG A 251 -14.73 15.70 11.48
CA ARG A 251 -14.08 15.07 10.31
C ARG A 251 -13.77 13.59 10.53
N ARG A 252 -13.48 13.16 11.77
CA ARG A 252 -13.32 11.73 12.14
C ARG A 252 -14.59 10.92 11.92
N MET A 253 -15.76 11.53 12.12
CA MET A 253 -17.05 10.86 11.92
C MET A 253 -17.44 10.76 10.45
N GLN A 254 -16.78 11.53 9.57
CA GLN A 254 -17.02 11.51 8.14
C GLN A 254 -16.34 10.29 7.51
N ALA A 255 -17.14 9.45 6.85
CA ALA A 255 -16.63 8.32 6.07
C ALA A 255 -16.19 8.79 4.69
N LYS A 256 -15.01 8.35 4.28
CA LYS A 256 -14.40 8.68 3.00
C LYS A 256 -14.18 7.44 2.17
N GLN A 257 -14.48 7.52 0.88
CA GLN A 257 -14.17 6.46 -0.06
C GLN A 257 -12.75 6.65 -0.59
N VAL A 258 -11.87 5.69 -0.28
CA VAL A 258 -10.49 5.68 -0.77
C VAL A 258 -10.36 4.56 -1.80
N ARG A 259 -9.77 4.89 -2.95
CA ARG A 259 -9.56 3.96 -4.07
C ARG A 259 -8.06 3.82 -4.36
N PRO A 260 -7.60 2.64 -4.80
CA PRO A 260 -6.23 2.46 -5.21
C PRO A 260 -5.95 3.25 -6.50
N THR A 261 -4.79 3.92 -6.52
CA THR A 261 -4.31 4.74 -7.62
C THR A 261 -3.52 3.86 -8.60
N LEU A 262 -4.25 3.11 -9.43
CA LEU A 262 -3.68 2.28 -10.50
C LEU A 262 -3.77 3.03 -11.83
N TRP A 263 -2.63 3.45 -12.37
CA TRP A 263 -2.58 4.25 -13.58
C TRP A 263 -1.31 3.99 -14.40
N ASP A 264 -1.39 4.27 -15.71
CA ASP A 264 -0.25 4.22 -16.62
C ASP A 264 0.11 5.65 -17.04
N ALA A 265 1.31 6.11 -16.65
CA ALA A 265 1.75 7.47 -16.91
C ALA A 265 1.81 7.84 -18.39
N VAL A 266 1.99 6.86 -19.27
CA VAL A 266 2.12 7.09 -20.71
C VAL A 266 0.74 7.18 -21.35
N GLU A 267 -0.20 6.31 -20.97
CA GLU A 267 -1.57 6.42 -21.43
C GLU A 267 -2.21 7.72 -20.92
N GLU A 268 -1.97 8.07 -19.65
CA GLU A 268 -2.45 9.33 -19.06
C GLU A 268 -1.83 10.55 -19.79
N ALA A 269 -0.54 10.51 -20.12
CA ALA A 269 0.10 11.56 -20.92
C ALA A 269 -0.49 11.67 -22.33
N ARG A 270 -0.96 10.56 -22.93
CA ARG A 270 -1.64 10.59 -24.24
C ARG A 270 -3.06 11.15 -24.12
N ALA A 271 -3.82 10.70 -23.12
CA ALA A 271 -5.16 11.18 -22.84
C ALA A 271 -5.18 12.70 -22.61
N ARG A 272 -4.27 13.23 -21.78
CA ARG A 272 -4.14 14.68 -21.55
C ARG A 272 -3.70 15.46 -22.78
N ARG A 273 -2.83 14.90 -23.62
CA ARG A 273 -2.48 15.51 -24.92
C ARG A 273 -3.69 15.60 -25.85
N ALA A 274 -4.57 14.60 -25.85
CA ALA A 274 -5.82 14.64 -26.61
C ALA A 274 -6.77 15.71 -26.06
N GLY A 275 -6.96 15.78 -24.74
CA GLY A 275 -7.75 16.82 -24.09
C GLY A 275 -7.25 18.24 -24.39
N LEU A 276 -5.93 18.44 -24.38
CA LEU A 276 -5.31 19.72 -24.77
C LEU A 276 -5.57 20.10 -26.23
N LYS A 277 -5.66 19.15 -27.16
CA LYS A 277 -6.05 19.43 -28.54
C LYS A 277 -7.48 19.96 -28.60
N ASN A 278 -8.40 19.37 -27.84
CA ASN A 278 -9.79 19.81 -27.76
C ASN A 278 -9.92 21.21 -27.14
N LEU A 279 -9.15 21.50 -26.07
CA LEU A 279 -9.12 22.83 -25.45
C LEU A 279 -8.58 23.90 -26.42
N ARG A 280 -7.52 23.57 -27.19
CA ARG A 280 -6.98 24.46 -28.22
C ARG A 280 -7.98 24.73 -29.35
N SER A 281 -8.70 23.71 -29.83
CA SER A 281 -9.74 23.91 -30.84
C SER A 281 -10.92 24.74 -30.33
N GLY A 282 -11.28 24.61 -29.05
CA GLY A 282 -12.33 25.43 -28.43
C GLY A 282 -11.94 26.90 -28.28
N LEU A 283 -10.65 27.19 -28.04
CA LEU A 283 -10.10 28.55 -27.94
C LEU A 283 -9.91 29.24 -29.30
N LEU A 284 -9.92 28.49 -30.41
CA LEU A 284 -9.89 29.02 -31.77
C LEU A 284 -11.28 29.47 -32.26
N GLY A 285 -12.33 29.33 -31.43
CA GLY A 285 -13.65 29.94 -31.65
C GLY A 285 -13.73 31.38 -31.12
N ASP A 286 -14.75 32.13 -31.55
CA ASP A 286 -14.78 33.60 -31.59
C ASP A 286 -14.63 34.40 -30.26
N ASN A 287 -14.57 33.77 -29.08
CA ASN A 287 -14.40 34.49 -27.80
C ASN A 287 -13.31 33.85 -26.91
N LEU A 288 -12.10 34.40 -26.95
CA LEU A 288 -11.03 34.14 -25.98
C LEU A 288 -11.49 34.60 -24.59
N THR A 289 -11.78 33.65 -23.71
CA THR A 289 -12.12 33.92 -22.30
C THR A 289 -10.92 33.70 -21.40
N ASP A 290 -10.72 34.56 -20.40
CA ASP A 290 -9.66 34.42 -19.40
C ASP A 290 -9.75 33.08 -18.64
N SER A 291 -10.96 32.54 -18.49
CA SER A 291 -11.20 31.22 -17.92
C SER A 291 -10.67 30.09 -18.83
N GLY A 292 -10.83 30.21 -20.15
CA GLY A 292 -10.30 29.26 -21.12
C GLY A 292 -8.77 29.23 -21.18
N LEU A 293 -8.11 30.40 -21.11
CA LEU A 293 -6.65 30.49 -21.02
C LEU A 293 -6.13 29.92 -19.70
N SER A 294 -6.82 30.20 -18.59
CA SER A 294 -6.48 29.64 -17.28
C SER A 294 -6.61 28.11 -17.25
N GLN A 295 -7.67 27.57 -17.87
CA GLN A 295 -7.87 26.12 -18.03
C GLN A 295 -6.78 25.48 -18.90
N LEU A 296 -6.41 26.11 -20.02
CA LEU A 296 -5.33 25.63 -20.88
C LEU A 296 -3.98 25.64 -20.13
N GLY A 297 -3.68 26.73 -19.41
CA GLY A 297 -2.47 26.85 -18.59
C GLY A 297 -2.40 25.77 -17.52
N ARG A 298 -3.51 25.51 -16.82
CA ARG A 298 -3.62 24.44 -15.82
C ARG A 298 -3.40 23.06 -16.45
N ALA A 299 -4.04 22.76 -17.58
CA ALA A 299 -3.89 21.48 -18.28
C ALA A 299 -2.46 21.24 -18.82
N LEU A 300 -1.73 22.30 -19.17
CA LEU A 300 -0.33 22.21 -19.58
C LEU A 300 0.60 21.86 -18.42
N ARG A 301 0.45 22.52 -17.26
CA ARG A 301 1.20 22.20 -16.03
C ARG A 301 0.95 20.76 -15.59
N GLU A 302 -0.31 20.37 -15.58
CA GLU A 302 -0.76 19.00 -15.35
C GLU A 302 -0.09 17.96 -16.28
N LEU A 303 -0.05 18.23 -17.59
CA LEU A 303 0.63 17.37 -18.54
C LEU A 303 2.15 17.32 -18.29
N GLN A 304 2.76 18.43 -17.87
CA GLN A 304 4.18 18.50 -17.55
C GLN A 304 4.51 17.57 -16.38
N VAL A 305 3.70 17.60 -15.32
CA VAL A 305 3.81 16.66 -14.20
C VAL A 305 3.75 15.22 -14.72
N VAL A 306 2.67 14.84 -15.41
CA VAL A 306 2.49 13.46 -15.91
C VAL A 306 3.63 13.01 -16.85
N LYS A 307 4.14 13.92 -17.68
CA LYS A 307 5.29 13.64 -18.54
C LYS A 307 6.56 13.32 -17.75
N ALA A 308 6.83 14.03 -16.66
CA ALA A 308 7.97 13.74 -15.80
C ALA A 308 7.89 12.30 -15.24
N TRP A 309 6.71 11.88 -14.79
CA TRP A 309 6.45 10.52 -14.32
C TRP A 309 6.64 9.46 -15.43
N SER A 310 6.21 9.75 -16.67
CA SER A 310 6.37 8.84 -17.82
C SER A 310 7.83 8.61 -18.27
N ARG A 311 8.76 9.45 -17.80
CA ARG A 311 10.19 9.34 -18.11
C ARG A 311 10.96 8.55 -17.06
N ARG A 312 10.36 8.22 -15.92
CA ARG A 312 11.03 7.47 -14.85
C ARG A 312 11.25 6.00 -15.25
N PRO A 313 12.41 5.39 -14.92
CA PRO A 313 12.77 4.04 -15.33
C PRO A 313 11.73 2.96 -14.99
N GLY A 314 11.06 3.06 -13.83
CA GLY A 314 10.02 2.12 -13.40
C GLY A 314 8.78 2.09 -14.32
N SER A 315 8.45 3.21 -14.97
CA SER A 315 7.32 3.28 -15.93
C SER A 315 7.62 2.57 -17.26
N LEU A 316 8.90 2.43 -17.62
CA LEU A 316 9.34 1.70 -18.81
C LEU A 316 9.38 0.18 -18.57
N MET A 317 9.63 -0.26 -17.33
CA MET A 317 9.60 -1.69 -16.98
C MET A 317 8.18 -2.26 -16.97
N LEU A 318 7.19 -1.52 -16.46
CA LEU A 318 5.77 -1.91 -16.50
C LEU A 318 5.24 -2.11 -17.93
N LYS A 319 5.69 -1.29 -18.89
CA LYS A 319 5.40 -1.48 -20.32
C LYS A 319 5.94 -2.79 -20.89
N ARG A 320 7.14 -3.20 -20.46
CA ARG A 320 7.79 -4.41 -20.99
C ARG A 320 7.18 -5.66 -20.39
N VAL A 321 6.91 -5.66 -19.09
CA VAL A 321 6.21 -6.74 -18.40
C VAL A 321 4.80 -6.92 -18.95
N LYS A 322 4.04 -5.83 -19.20
CA LYS A 322 2.68 -5.92 -19.75
C LYS A 322 2.66 -6.31 -21.24
N ALA A 323 3.64 -5.87 -22.03
CA ALA A 323 3.74 -6.26 -23.44
C ALA A 323 4.31 -7.68 -23.65
N GLU A 324 5.18 -8.16 -22.75
CA GLU A 324 5.70 -9.53 -22.75
C GLU A 324 4.75 -10.52 -22.07
N ALA A 325 3.94 -10.11 -21.08
CA ALA A 325 2.85 -10.92 -20.54
C ALA A 325 1.78 -11.23 -21.60
N VAL A 326 1.59 -10.33 -22.58
CA VAL A 326 0.72 -10.54 -23.75
C VAL A 326 1.39 -11.41 -24.83
N ARG A 327 2.73 -11.56 -24.82
CA ARG A 327 3.50 -12.37 -25.80
C ARG A 327 3.97 -13.71 -25.27
N LEU A 328 3.93 -13.93 -23.96
CA LEU A 328 4.04 -15.25 -23.38
C LEU A 328 2.72 -15.98 -23.67
N PRO A 329 2.73 -17.16 -24.32
CA PRO A 329 1.51 -17.96 -24.36
C PRO A 329 1.04 -18.11 -22.92
N GLU A 330 -0.23 -17.78 -22.64
CA GLU A 330 -0.89 -18.00 -21.36
C GLU A 330 -0.34 -19.29 -20.76
N LEU A 331 0.63 -19.17 -19.86
CA LEU A 331 1.32 -20.33 -19.32
C LEU A 331 0.31 -20.90 -18.35
N GLN A 332 -0.49 -21.80 -18.92
CA GLN A 332 -1.53 -22.60 -18.30
C GLN A 332 -1.20 -22.75 -16.83
N ALA A 333 -2.11 -22.27 -15.99
CA ALA A 333 -2.11 -22.41 -14.55
C ALA A 333 -1.45 -23.74 -14.16
N TRP A 334 -0.14 -23.70 -13.90
CA TRP A 334 0.52 -24.81 -13.26
C TRP A 334 -0.09 -24.77 -11.88
N GLN A 335 -1.04 -25.68 -11.63
CA GLN A 335 -1.66 -25.81 -10.33
C GLN A 335 -0.54 -26.11 -9.35
N VAL A 336 0.01 -25.06 -8.75
CA VAL A 336 0.80 -25.17 -7.54
C VAL A 336 -0.18 -25.78 -6.56
N PRO A 337 0.05 -27.02 -6.08
CA PRO A 337 -0.88 -27.62 -5.15
C PRO A 337 -1.01 -26.68 -3.95
N ASP A 338 -2.23 -26.28 -3.64
CA ASP A 338 -2.48 -25.38 -2.52
C ASP A 338 -2.21 -26.15 -1.21
N VAL A 339 -0.98 -26.02 -0.72
CA VAL A 339 -0.51 -26.67 0.50
C VAL A 339 -1.35 -26.22 1.70
N ALA A 340 -1.86 -24.99 1.70
CA ALA A 340 -2.72 -24.49 2.77
C ALA A 340 -4.09 -25.16 2.76
N LEU A 341 -4.71 -25.30 1.58
CA LEU A 341 -5.96 -26.05 1.44
C LEU A 341 -5.83 -27.50 1.91
N GLN A 342 -4.76 -28.19 1.49
CA GLN A 342 -4.52 -29.58 1.91
C GLN A 342 -4.28 -29.71 3.41
N PHE A 343 -3.60 -28.73 4.03
CA PHE A 343 -3.45 -28.67 5.48
C PHE A 343 -4.79 -28.52 6.20
N PHE A 344 -5.68 -27.65 5.71
CA PHE A 344 -7.01 -27.48 6.30
C PHE A 344 -7.89 -28.73 6.15
N LEU A 345 -7.79 -29.42 5.01
CA LEU A 345 -8.50 -30.68 4.78
C LEU A 345 -8.03 -31.77 5.74
N ALA A 346 -6.70 -31.96 5.88
CA ALA A 346 -6.12 -32.90 6.85
C ALA A 346 -6.54 -32.55 8.29
N GLN A 347 -6.53 -31.26 8.66
CA GLN A 347 -6.98 -30.81 9.97
C GLN A 347 -8.46 -31.13 10.22
N ALA A 348 -9.33 -30.93 9.23
CA ALA A 348 -10.75 -31.25 9.34
C ALA A 348 -11.00 -32.76 9.44
N GLN A 349 -10.24 -33.58 8.70
CA GLN A 349 -10.30 -35.03 8.77
C GLN A 349 -9.92 -35.55 10.16
N ARG A 350 -8.82 -35.07 10.74
CA ARG A 350 -8.40 -35.44 12.11
C ARG A 350 -9.43 -35.04 13.16
N LYS A 351 -10.01 -33.84 13.06
CA LYS A 351 -11.09 -33.40 13.98
C LYS A 351 -12.29 -34.34 13.92
N ARG A 352 -12.73 -34.70 12.72
CA ARG A 352 -13.84 -35.64 12.53
C ARG A 352 -13.53 -37.02 13.10
N LEU A 353 -12.32 -37.53 12.87
CA LEU A 353 -11.90 -38.84 13.37
C LEU A 353 -11.85 -38.86 14.91
N HIS A 354 -11.36 -37.79 15.52
CA HIS A 354 -11.39 -37.61 16.97
C HIS A 354 -12.83 -37.61 17.54
N GLU A 355 -13.74 -36.87 16.90
CA GLU A 355 -15.16 -36.85 17.28
C GLU A 355 -15.81 -38.24 17.14
N GLN A 356 -15.50 -38.97 16.07
CA GLN A 356 -15.98 -40.33 15.85
C GLN A 356 -15.51 -41.30 16.93
N HIS A 357 -14.21 -41.27 17.29
CA HIS A 357 -13.69 -42.09 18.37
C HIS A 357 -14.29 -41.70 19.72
N GLN A 358 -14.51 -40.41 19.97
CA GLN A 358 -15.14 -39.94 21.21
C GLN A 358 -16.59 -40.46 21.36
N ILE A 359 -17.36 -40.45 20.27
CA ILE A 359 -18.73 -40.98 20.23
C ILE A 359 -18.70 -42.50 20.45
N TRP A 360 -17.84 -43.22 19.72
CA TRP A 360 -17.72 -44.67 19.83
C TRP A 360 -17.33 -45.13 21.24
N ILE A 361 -16.34 -44.47 21.86
CA ILE A 361 -15.94 -44.75 23.26
C ILE A 361 -17.13 -44.53 24.21
N GLN A 362 -17.93 -43.48 24.02
CA GLN A 362 -19.12 -43.23 24.85
C GLN A 362 -20.21 -44.30 24.66
N GLU A 363 -20.39 -44.81 23.45
CA GLU A 363 -21.37 -45.86 23.16
C GLU A 363 -20.94 -47.20 23.77
N GLU A 364 -19.66 -47.57 23.67
CA GLU A 364 -19.14 -48.78 24.31
C GLU A 364 -19.21 -48.70 25.84
N LEU A 365 -18.98 -47.51 26.42
CA LEU A 365 -19.18 -47.29 27.86
C LEU A 365 -20.64 -47.47 28.30
N LYS A 366 -21.60 -47.03 27.46
CA LYS A 366 -23.03 -47.25 27.72
C LYS A 366 -23.39 -48.74 27.65
N ARG A 367 -22.84 -49.48 26.69
CA ARG A 367 -23.07 -50.93 26.54
C ARG A 367 -22.54 -51.71 27.74
N LEU A 368 -21.29 -51.47 28.14
CA LEU A 368 -20.67 -52.09 29.32
C LEU A 368 -21.42 -51.76 30.62
N GLY A 369 -22.02 -50.57 30.72
CA GLY A 369 -22.89 -50.20 31.83
C GLY A 369 -24.25 -50.90 31.84
N GLN A 370 -24.83 -51.20 30.66
CA GLN A 370 -26.11 -51.90 30.54
C GLN A 370 -25.98 -53.41 30.82
N GLU A 371 -24.89 -54.04 30.38
CA GLU A 371 -24.59 -55.45 30.67
C GLU A 371 -24.46 -55.73 32.18
N GLU A 372 -23.99 -54.74 32.96
CA GLU A 372 -23.92 -54.83 34.43
C GLU A 372 -25.30 -54.80 35.09
N VAL A 373 -26.25 -53.99 34.60
CA VAL A 373 -27.62 -53.94 35.15
C VAL A 373 -28.31 -55.29 34.96
N VAL A 374 -28.12 -55.92 33.79
CA VAL A 374 -28.66 -57.24 33.47
C VAL A 374 -28.01 -58.36 34.27
N ALA A 375 -26.69 -58.30 34.51
CA ALA A 375 -25.98 -59.27 35.35
C ALA A 375 -26.25 -59.08 36.85
N GLY A 376 -26.41 -57.83 37.30
CA GLY A 376 -26.70 -57.47 38.69
C GLY A 376 -28.11 -57.87 39.14
N ASP A 377 -29.08 -57.90 38.23
CA ASP A 377 -30.44 -58.36 38.52
C ASP A 377 -30.53 -59.90 38.65
N GLN A 378 -29.66 -60.67 37.98
CA GLN A 378 -29.56 -62.13 38.16
C GLN A 378 -28.86 -62.53 39.47
N VAL A 379 -27.96 -61.69 40.01
CA VAL A 379 -27.15 -61.99 41.22
C VAL A 379 -27.82 -61.51 42.52
N LYS A 380 -28.95 -60.79 42.46
CA LYS A 380 -29.70 -60.31 43.65
C LYS A 380 -30.23 -61.42 44.58
N ALA A 381 -30.11 -62.69 44.22
CA ALA A 381 -30.54 -63.82 45.05
C ALA A 381 -29.54 -64.30 46.12
N LEU A 382 -28.27 -63.84 46.15
CA LEU A 382 -27.30 -64.29 47.17
C LEU A 382 -26.57 -63.13 47.87
N VAL A 383 -26.41 -63.28 49.19
CA VAL A 383 -26.21 -62.24 50.20
C VAL A 383 -24.73 -62.06 50.60
N VAL A 384 -24.41 -60.83 51.05
CA VAL A 384 -23.25 -60.35 51.87
C VAL A 384 -21.84 -60.48 51.26
N GLY A 385 -21.26 -59.31 50.95
CA GLY A 385 -19.95 -59.12 50.31
C GLY A 385 -19.91 -57.99 49.27
N LYS A 386 -20.83 -57.02 49.34
CA LYS A 386 -21.18 -56.12 48.21
C LYS A 386 -20.14 -55.04 47.87
N GLU A 387 -19.16 -54.72 48.71
CA GLU A 387 -18.18 -53.65 48.42
C GLU A 387 -16.93 -54.19 47.74
N ALA A 388 -16.31 -55.26 48.27
CA ALA A 388 -15.14 -55.88 47.67
C ALA A 388 -15.42 -56.52 46.28
N SER A 389 -16.65 -56.98 46.02
CA SER A 389 -17.05 -57.45 44.68
C SER A 389 -17.32 -56.31 43.70
N LYS A 390 -17.73 -55.12 44.15
CA LYS A 390 -17.92 -53.95 43.28
C LYS A 390 -16.58 -53.37 42.81
N GLU A 391 -15.58 -53.29 43.70
CA GLU A 391 -14.24 -52.82 43.33
C GLU A 391 -13.53 -53.80 42.37
N ARG A 392 -13.68 -55.12 42.57
CA ARG A 392 -13.18 -56.12 41.61
C ARG A 392 -13.83 -56.05 40.23
N GLN A 393 -15.06 -55.54 40.13
CA GLN A 393 -15.77 -55.37 38.85
C GLN A 393 -15.50 -54.02 38.16
N ARG A 394 -14.99 -53.01 38.90
CA ARG A 394 -14.58 -51.71 38.33
C ARG A 394 -13.26 -51.79 37.58
N TRP A 395 -12.29 -52.53 38.12
CA TRP A 395 -10.95 -52.64 37.53
C TRP A 395 -10.94 -53.15 36.08
N PRO A 396 -11.67 -54.21 35.70
CA PRO A 396 -11.75 -54.64 34.29
C PRO A 396 -12.39 -53.61 33.35
N ARG A 397 -13.28 -52.76 33.86
CA ARG A 397 -13.93 -51.68 33.07
C ARG A 397 -13.00 -50.53 32.82
N GLU A 398 -12.25 -50.14 33.84
CA GLU A 398 -11.21 -49.12 33.70
C GLU A 398 -10.12 -49.63 32.74
N GLN A 399 -9.75 -50.90 32.82
CA GLN A 399 -8.79 -51.52 31.91
C GLN A 399 -9.27 -51.56 30.46
N THR A 400 -10.54 -51.91 30.23
CA THR A 400 -11.14 -51.90 28.87
C THR A 400 -11.30 -50.49 28.34
N MET A 401 -11.75 -49.53 29.15
CA MET A 401 -11.82 -48.12 28.77
C MET A 401 -10.45 -47.56 28.35
N LEU A 402 -9.41 -47.82 29.15
CA LEU A 402 -8.06 -47.38 28.83
C LEU A 402 -7.54 -48.03 27.54
N ARG A 403 -7.86 -49.31 27.30
CA ARG A 403 -7.52 -50.00 26.06
C ARG A 403 -8.17 -49.34 24.84
N LEU A 404 -9.48 -49.11 24.86
CA LEU A 404 -10.22 -48.46 23.76
C LEU A 404 -9.68 -47.05 23.48
N ARG A 405 -9.31 -46.31 24.54
CA ARG A 405 -8.75 -44.98 24.41
C ARG A 405 -7.33 -44.97 23.84
N LEU A 406 -6.51 -45.95 24.20
CA LEU A 406 -5.17 -46.12 23.62
C LEU A 406 -5.24 -46.50 22.14
N GLU A 407 -6.14 -47.42 21.77
CA GLU A 407 -6.36 -47.81 20.37
C GLU A 407 -6.85 -46.64 19.51
N ALA A 408 -7.78 -45.82 20.04
CA ALA A 408 -8.23 -44.60 19.37
C ALA A 408 -7.13 -43.56 19.18
N LEU A 409 -6.31 -43.33 20.22
CA LEU A 409 -5.18 -42.40 20.15
C LEU A 409 -4.10 -42.88 19.18
N GLN A 410 -3.85 -44.19 19.11
CA GLN A 410 -2.89 -44.76 18.19
C GLN A 410 -3.35 -44.59 16.73
N ALA A 411 -4.62 -44.83 16.42
CA ALA A 411 -5.17 -44.59 15.10
C ALA A 411 -5.20 -43.10 14.71
N GLU A 412 -5.45 -42.20 15.66
CA GLU A 412 -5.34 -40.74 15.47
C GLU A 412 -3.90 -40.33 15.14
N GLN A 413 -2.92 -40.90 15.84
CA GLN A 413 -1.50 -40.66 15.60
C GLN A 413 -1.07 -41.16 14.22
N ASP A 414 -1.41 -42.41 13.88
CA ASP A 414 -1.05 -43.00 12.58
C ASP A 414 -1.60 -42.18 11.41
N THR A 415 -2.84 -41.68 11.53
CA THR A 415 -3.45 -40.78 10.53
C THR A 415 -2.73 -39.44 10.46
N ALA A 416 -2.36 -38.86 11.61
CA ALA A 416 -1.63 -37.59 11.64
C ALA A 416 -0.22 -37.69 11.04
N GLU A 417 0.46 -38.82 11.25
CA GLU A 417 1.77 -39.10 10.65
C GLU A 417 1.67 -39.25 9.12
N GLN A 418 0.63 -39.93 8.62
CA GLN A 418 0.37 -40.04 7.18
C GLN A 418 0.07 -38.68 6.54
N ASP A 419 -0.78 -37.87 7.16
CA ASP A 419 -1.09 -36.51 6.70
C ASP A 419 0.16 -35.64 6.63
N LEU A 420 1.02 -35.72 7.66
CA LEU A 420 2.26 -34.94 7.71
C LEU A 420 3.23 -35.37 6.62
N ALA A 421 3.36 -36.66 6.35
CA ALA A 421 4.18 -37.17 5.25
C ALA A 421 3.66 -36.67 3.88
N ALA A 422 2.35 -36.73 3.66
CA ALA A 422 1.73 -36.24 2.43
C ALA A 422 1.92 -34.72 2.23
N LEU A 423 1.77 -33.93 3.30
CA LEU A 423 2.00 -32.48 3.25
C LEU A 423 3.47 -32.14 3.00
N TYR A 424 4.41 -32.89 3.59
CA TYR A 424 5.83 -32.72 3.35
C TYR A 424 6.19 -33.00 1.88
N ASP A 425 5.70 -34.12 1.33
CA ASP A 425 5.93 -34.46 -0.08
C ASP A 425 5.36 -33.40 -1.02
N LEU A 426 4.16 -32.90 -0.73
CA LEU A 426 3.52 -31.83 -1.49
C LEU A 426 4.35 -30.54 -1.45
N HIS A 427 4.83 -30.14 -0.28
CA HIS A 427 5.71 -28.98 -0.12
C HIS A 427 7.02 -29.15 -0.90
N VAL A 428 7.65 -30.34 -0.83
CA VAL A 428 8.87 -30.63 -1.59
C VAL A 428 8.62 -30.52 -3.10
N GLN A 429 7.49 -31.01 -3.59
CA GLN A 429 7.11 -30.87 -4.99
C GLN A 429 6.86 -29.42 -5.40
N ALA A 430 6.13 -28.66 -4.57
CA ALA A 430 5.88 -27.24 -4.80
C ALA A 430 7.18 -26.42 -4.83
N ALA A 431 8.08 -26.63 -3.87
CA ALA A 431 9.39 -25.97 -3.81
C ALA A 431 10.26 -26.32 -5.03
N ARG A 432 10.26 -27.58 -5.47
CA ARG A 432 10.94 -28.01 -6.70
C ARG A 432 10.36 -27.35 -7.95
N ALA A 433 9.04 -27.24 -8.05
CA ALA A 433 8.37 -26.56 -9.16
C ALA A 433 8.72 -25.06 -9.21
N GLN A 434 8.69 -24.39 -8.06
CA GLN A 434 9.12 -22.98 -7.92
C GLN A 434 10.58 -22.78 -8.35
N THR A 435 11.48 -23.67 -7.91
CA THR A 435 12.90 -23.61 -8.28
C THR A 435 13.08 -23.78 -9.79
N ARG A 436 12.37 -24.72 -10.42
CA ARG A 436 12.39 -24.91 -11.87
C ARG A 436 11.86 -23.70 -12.61
N HIS A 437 10.75 -23.12 -12.16
CA HIS A 437 10.17 -21.92 -12.74
C HIS A 437 11.16 -20.74 -12.67
N MET A 438 11.75 -20.50 -11.49
CA MET A 438 12.74 -19.46 -11.29
C MET A 438 13.96 -19.63 -12.20
N LEU A 439 14.46 -20.87 -12.36
CA LEU A 439 15.56 -21.16 -13.29
C LEU A 439 15.19 -20.90 -14.76
N LEU A 440 13.95 -21.18 -15.16
CA LEU A 440 13.48 -20.86 -16.52
C LEU A 440 13.40 -19.35 -16.75
N VAL A 441 12.90 -18.60 -15.76
CA VAL A 441 12.87 -17.14 -15.79
C VAL A 441 14.28 -16.57 -15.90
N PHE A 442 15.23 -17.05 -15.08
CA PHE A 442 16.63 -16.61 -15.17
C PHE A 442 17.28 -16.93 -16.53
N ARG A 443 16.98 -18.09 -17.12
CA ARG A 443 17.48 -18.43 -18.47
C ARG A 443 16.90 -17.52 -19.54
N ALA A 444 15.61 -17.19 -19.47
CA ALA A 444 14.98 -16.25 -20.39
C ALA A 444 15.57 -14.84 -20.25
N TRP A 445 15.73 -14.36 -19.02
CA TRP A 445 16.37 -13.07 -18.73
C TRP A 445 17.81 -13.00 -19.25
N ARG A 446 18.58 -14.08 -19.09
CA ARG A 446 19.96 -14.13 -19.60
C ARG A 446 20.00 -13.99 -21.12
N ARG A 447 19.15 -14.73 -21.84
CA ARG A 447 19.06 -14.64 -23.30
C ARG A 447 18.70 -13.24 -23.76
N LEU A 448 17.74 -12.61 -23.08
CA LEU A 448 17.34 -11.23 -23.39
C LEU A 448 18.51 -10.24 -23.19
N TRP A 449 19.26 -10.38 -22.10
CA TRP A 449 20.44 -9.56 -21.84
C TRP A 449 21.54 -9.76 -22.90
N GLU A 450 21.78 -11.01 -23.31
CA GLU A 450 22.72 -11.34 -24.38
C GLU A 450 22.30 -10.70 -25.71
N GLU A 451 21.01 -10.79 -26.08
CA GLU A 451 20.47 -10.14 -27.28
C GLU A 451 20.59 -8.61 -27.23
N GLN A 452 20.28 -7.99 -26.08
CA GLN A 452 20.45 -6.55 -25.90
C GLN A 452 21.91 -6.12 -26.02
N ALA A 453 22.83 -6.84 -25.38
CA ALA A 453 24.26 -6.55 -25.50
C ALA A 453 24.71 -6.63 -26.97
N MET A 454 24.35 -7.69 -27.69
CA MET A 454 24.70 -7.86 -29.10
C MET A 454 24.12 -6.75 -30.00
N THR A 455 22.87 -6.33 -29.78
CA THR A 455 22.26 -5.24 -30.58
C THR A 455 22.90 -3.89 -30.32
N THR A 456 23.23 -3.57 -29.06
CA THR A 456 23.94 -2.32 -28.71
C THR A 456 25.36 -2.30 -29.25
N GLU A 457 26.08 -3.41 -29.15
CA GLU A 457 27.43 -3.56 -29.70
C GLU A 457 27.40 -3.42 -31.23
N HIS A 458 26.44 -4.05 -31.91
CA HIS A 458 26.26 -3.90 -33.35
C HIS A 458 25.99 -2.45 -33.72
N HIS A 459 25.09 -1.76 -33.01
CA HIS A 459 24.79 -0.35 -33.24
C HIS A 459 26.02 0.54 -33.09
N HIS A 460 26.80 0.36 -32.01
CA HIS A 460 28.03 1.12 -31.80
C HIS A 460 29.09 0.83 -32.88
N ARG A 461 29.24 -0.43 -33.29
CA ARG A 461 30.11 -0.79 -34.42
C ARG A 461 29.69 -0.13 -35.73
N SER A 462 28.40 -0.11 -36.03
CA SER A 462 27.87 0.55 -37.23
C SER A 462 28.10 2.06 -37.21
N LEU A 463 27.88 2.72 -36.06
CA LEU A 463 28.17 4.15 -35.89
C LEU A 463 29.65 4.46 -36.08
N LEU A 464 30.53 3.68 -35.45
CA LEU A 464 31.98 3.83 -35.62
C LEU A 464 32.39 3.63 -37.08
N ALA A 465 31.85 2.63 -37.76
CA ALA A 465 32.11 2.40 -39.18
C ALA A 465 31.65 3.60 -40.04
N GLY A 466 30.47 4.18 -39.76
CA GLY A 466 29.99 5.38 -40.43
C GLY A 466 30.91 6.58 -40.23
N VAL A 467 31.30 6.87 -38.99
CA VAL A 467 32.22 7.97 -38.67
C VAL A 467 33.60 7.78 -39.31
N LEU A 468 34.10 6.56 -39.35
CA LEU A 468 35.37 6.25 -40.04
C LEU A 468 35.25 6.48 -41.55
N GLN A 469 34.14 6.06 -42.17
CA GLN A 469 33.90 6.27 -43.59
C GLN A 469 33.79 7.77 -43.93
N ASP A 470 33.08 8.54 -43.12
CA ASP A 470 32.96 9.99 -43.29
C ASP A 470 34.31 10.70 -43.16
N ASN A 471 35.14 10.29 -42.18
CA ASN A 471 36.49 10.82 -42.04
C ASN A 471 37.37 10.50 -43.25
N ILE A 472 37.28 9.29 -43.81
CA ILE A 472 38.02 8.94 -45.03
C ILE A 472 37.55 9.81 -46.21
N ASN A 473 36.24 9.98 -46.38
CA ASN A 473 35.67 10.82 -47.45
C ASN A 473 36.08 12.30 -47.31
N LEU A 474 36.09 12.83 -46.08
CA LEU A 474 36.54 14.20 -45.81
C LEU A 474 38.05 14.34 -46.04
N ALA A 475 38.85 13.32 -45.69
CA ALA A 475 40.28 13.33 -45.93
C ALA A 475 40.61 13.33 -47.43
N THR A 476 39.90 12.53 -48.24
CA THR A 476 40.09 12.53 -49.70
C THR A 476 39.66 13.84 -50.33
N GLN A 477 38.52 14.41 -49.94
CA GLN A 477 38.08 15.74 -50.39
C GLN A 477 39.09 16.83 -50.02
N ASN A 478 39.64 16.79 -48.80
CA ASN A 478 40.66 17.74 -48.39
C ASN A 478 41.95 17.60 -49.20
N GLN A 479 42.37 16.39 -49.54
CA GLN A 479 43.52 16.17 -50.43
C GLN A 479 43.27 16.73 -51.84
N GLU A 480 42.07 16.55 -52.38
CA GLU A 480 41.70 17.07 -53.69
C GLU A 480 41.66 18.61 -53.70
N LEU A 481 41.08 19.23 -52.67
CA LEU A 481 41.09 20.68 -52.49
C LEU A 481 42.51 21.23 -52.31
N GLN A 482 43.40 20.52 -51.61
CA GLN A 482 44.81 20.89 -51.50
C GLN A 482 45.52 20.86 -52.86
N ALA A 483 45.28 19.82 -53.67
CA ALA A 483 45.84 19.73 -55.02
C ALA A 483 45.33 20.85 -55.93
N GLN A 484 44.03 21.17 -55.87
CA GLN A 484 43.45 22.30 -56.61
C GLN A 484 44.04 23.64 -56.18
N ASN A 485 44.20 23.87 -54.87
CA ASN A 485 44.82 25.08 -54.36
C ASN A 485 46.28 25.22 -54.81
N GLN A 486 47.04 24.13 -54.86
CA GLN A 486 48.41 24.15 -55.38
C GLN A 486 48.47 24.48 -56.87
N GLN A 487 47.53 23.95 -57.68
CA GLN A 487 47.44 24.29 -59.10
C GLN A 487 47.06 25.76 -59.33
N LEU A 488 46.13 26.29 -58.55
CA LEU A 488 45.75 27.71 -58.61
C LEU A 488 46.92 28.63 -58.22
N GLN A 489 47.73 28.23 -57.24
CA GLN A 489 48.93 28.98 -56.84
C GLN A 489 50.03 28.95 -57.92
N GLN A 490 50.11 27.90 -58.74
CA GLN A 490 51.07 27.78 -59.84
C GLN A 490 50.63 28.49 -61.13
N GLY A 491 49.36 28.84 -61.27
CA GLY A 491 48.81 29.55 -62.44
C GLY A 491 48.73 31.07 -62.30
N VAL A 492 49.31 31.64 -61.23
CA VAL A 492 49.30 33.08 -60.92
C VAL A 492 50.67 33.75 -61.16
N ASP A 493 51.68 32.97 -61.58
CA ASP A 493 52.93 33.47 -62.19
C ASP A 493 52.79 33.54 -63.72
#